data_AF-A0A315Y2A7-F1
#
_entry.id   AF-A0A315Y2A7-F1
#
_cell.length_a   1.000
_cell.length_b   1.000
_cell.length_c   1.000
_cell.angle_alpha   90.00
_cell.angle_beta   90.00
_cell.angle_gamma   90.00
#
_symmetry.space_group_name_H-M   'P 1'
#
loop_
_entity.id
_entity.type
_entity.pdbx_description
1 polymer ?
#
loop_
_entity_poly.entity_id
_entity_poly.type
_entity_poly.pdbx_seq_one_letter_code
_entity_poly.pdbx_strand_id
1 'polypeptide(L)'
;MKKTIYVLFLLIFLTGITSAKINMDNLNESIQNAEQISHQAFEKGMNGFIDVFEQVYRLFMHISLPKSLDKFYKGSTPETPGSQYIDEMFKMADPMIGITTDIQEGDMVNATANFNQFKSQYQKVSKMVPRWQGYWDIGLVNQLGNDLKNKNVPAVFQDVGKIGKGCSKCHANEMPQVWAKYYWKDFDTVNVSTPEGNLSFTDAMTKYLDAGYSGIGSNIREGKQKDAINSSDLFNSTLLNFKQACNDCHKTPRYYYVSDDVLANVTLMGTDIRAGKLADAERIREQLGADICIKCHIVHMPAQDMKDKMEK
;
A
#
# COMPACT_ATOMS: atom_id res chain seq x y z
N MET A 1 18.83 -11.03 -33.94
CA MET A 1 17.45 -10.86 -34.45
C MET A 1 16.45 -11.86 -33.87
N LYS A 2 16.55 -13.18 -34.09
CA LYS A 2 15.52 -14.12 -33.58
C LYS A 2 15.43 -14.21 -32.05
N LYS A 3 16.54 -14.08 -31.30
CA LYS A 3 16.55 -14.11 -29.82
C LYS A 3 16.03 -12.82 -29.17
N THR A 4 16.26 -11.67 -29.82
CA THR A 4 15.79 -10.34 -29.38
C THR A 4 14.26 -10.24 -29.39
N ILE A 5 13.61 -10.90 -30.36
CA ILE A 5 12.15 -10.97 -30.46
C ILE A 5 11.55 -11.75 -29.28
N TYR A 6 12.20 -12.82 -28.79
CA TYR A 6 11.67 -13.62 -27.67
C TYR A 6 11.70 -12.87 -26.33
N VAL A 7 12.72 -12.06 -26.05
CA VAL A 7 12.81 -11.27 -24.80
C VAL A 7 11.80 -10.13 -24.81
N LEU A 8 11.62 -9.47 -25.97
CA LEU A 8 10.57 -8.45 -26.14
C LEU A 8 9.17 -9.07 -25.99
N PHE A 9 8.96 -10.25 -26.58
CA PHE A 9 7.71 -11.00 -26.40
C PHE A 9 7.50 -11.44 -24.95
N LEU A 10 8.55 -11.87 -24.24
CA LEU A 10 8.45 -12.27 -22.83
C LEU A 10 8.11 -11.07 -21.94
N LEU A 11 8.73 -9.91 -22.17
CA LEU A 11 8.44 -8.66 -21.47
C LEU A 11 7.01 -8.18 -21.77
N ILE A 12 6.56 -8.25 -23.03
CA ILE A 12 5.18 -7.92 -23.42
C ILE A 12 4.18 -8.91 -22.83
N PHE A 13 4.50 -10.22 -22.79
CA PHE A 13 3.66 -11.26 -22.18
C PHE A 13 3.56 -11.13 -20.66
N LEU A 14 4.67 -10.80 -19.99
CA LEU A 14 4.73 -10.69 -18.53
C LEU A 14 4.13 -9.38 -18.01
N THR A 15 4.18 -8.30 -18.79
CA THR A 15 3.69 -6.98 -18.36
C THR A 15 2.27 -6.66 -18.85
N GLY A 16 1.70 -7.47 -19.74
CA GLY A 16 0.33 -7.29 -20.23
C GLY A 16 0.08 -5.96 -20.95
N ILE A 17 1.14 -5.28 -21.42
CA ILE A 17 1.04 -3.97 -22.07
C ILE A 17 0.54 -4.17 -23.49
N THR A 18 -0.78 -4.30 -23.65
CA THR A 18 -1.45 -4.18 -24.94
C THR A 18 -1.79 -2.71 -25.18
N SER A 19 -1.04 -2.10 -26.10
CA SER A 19 -1.44 -0.92 -26.87
C SER A 19 -2.03 0.27 -26.09
N ALA A 20 -1.25 0.88 -25.20
CA ALA A 20 -1.40 2.30 -24.90
C ALA A 20 -0.32 3.07 -25.69
N LYS A 21 -0.65 4.24 -26.25
CA LYS A 21 0.31 5.15 -26.88
C LYS A 21 1.31 5.62 -25.81
N ILE A 22 2.38 4.85 -25.62
CA ILE A 22 3.52 5.26 -24.81
C ILE A 22 4.32 6.25 -25.65
N ASN A 23 4.77 7.34 -25.01
CA ASN A 23 5.67 8.30 -25.64
C ASN A 23 6.93 7.55 -26.10
N MET A 24 7.12 7.44 -27.41
CA MET A 24 8.15 6.60 -28.06
C MET A 24 9.57 7.08 -27.72
N ASP A 25 9.75 8.34 -27.35
CA ASP A 25 11.07 8.90 -27.06
C ASP A 25 11.62 8.40 -25.72
N ASN A 26 10.79 8.33 -24.67
CA ASN A 26 11.14 7.69 -23.40
C ASN A 26 11.27 6.16 -23.52
N LEU A 27 10.54 5.55 -24.48
CA LEU A 27 10.61 4.12 -24.74
C LEU A 27 11.91 3.75 -25.47
N ASN A 28 12.41 4.60 -26.36
CA ASN A 28 13.64 4.33 -27.10
C ASN A 28 14.90 4.36 -26.21
N GLU A 29 14.99 5.28 -25.25
CA GLU A 29 16.06 5.26 -24.24
C GLU A 29 16.00 4.01 -23.35
N SER A 30 14.79 3.61 -22.96
CA SER A 30 14.59 2.39 -22.16
C SER A 30 14.79 1.09 -22.97
N ILE A 31 14.54 1.10 -24.29
CA ILE A 31 14.80 0.00 -25.21
C ILE A 31 16.31 -0.17 -25.50
N GLN A 32 17.06 0.93 -25.72
CA GLN A 32 18.51 0.86 -25.89
C GLN A 32 19.20 0.32 -24.63
N ASN A 33 18.70 0.69 -23.44
CA ASN A 33 19.13 0.08 -22.18
C ASN A 33 18.73 -1.41 -22.10
N ALA A 34 17.57 -1.82 -22.59
CA ALA A 34 17.10 -3.22 -22.52
C ALA A 34 17.99 -4.21 -23.29
N GLU A 35 18.56 -3.83 -24.44
CA GLU A 35 19.52 -4.69 -25.16
C GLU A 35 20.82 -4.89 -24.38
N GLN A 36 21.39 -3.83 -23.81
CA GLN A 36 22.57 -3.90 -22.93
C GLN A 36 22.30 -4.71 -21.67
N ILE A 37 21.12 -4.52 -21.06
CA ILE A 37 20.66 -5.25 -19.88
C ILE A 37 20.54 -6.75 -20.19
N SER A 38 20.03 -7.13 -21.37
CA SER A 38 19.93 -8.54 -21.76
C SER A 38 21.30 -9.20 -21.95
N HIS A 39 22.28 -8.49 -22.51
CA HIS A 39 23.63 -9.01 -22.70
C HIS A 39 24.35 -9.23 -21.35
N GLN A 40 24.24 -8.27 -20.43
CA GLN A 40 24.75 -8.40 -19.06
C GLN A 40 24.06 -9.53 -18.28
N ALA A 41 22.77 -9.78 -18.54
CA ALA A 41 22.03 -10.87 -17.91
C ALA A 41 22.60 -12.25 -18.27
N PHE A 42 22.92 -12.44 -19.55
CA PHE A 42 23.49 -13.70 -20.03
C PHE A 42 24.92 -13.94 -19.53
N GLU A 43 25.72 -12.89 -19.39
CA GLU A 43 27.10 -13.01 -18.88
C GLU A 43 27.15 -13.32 -17.38
N LYS A 44 26.20 -12.81 -16.59
CA LYS A 44 26.15 -13.00 -15.13
C LYS A 44 25.29 -14.19 -14.68
N GLY A 45 24.75 -14.98 -15.62
CA GLY A 45 23.88 -16.12 -15.31
C GLY A 45 22.62 -15.70 -14.53
N MET A 46 22.18 -16.53 -13.58
CA MET A 46 20.92 -16.30 -12.84
C MET A 46 20.86 -14.95 -12.11
N ASN A 47 21.98 -14.47 -11.58
CA ASN A 47 22.06 -13.16 -10.91
C ASN A 47 21.79 -12.02 -11.91
N GLY A 48 22.30 -12.15 -13.14
CA GLY A 48 22.02 -11.20 -14.20
C GLY A 48 20.53 -11.13 -14.56
N PHE A 49 19.83 -12.27 -14.61
CA PHE A 49 18.39 -12.30 -14.84
C PHE A 49 17.58 -11.69 -13.69
N ILE A 50 18.00 -11.90 -12.44
CA ILE A 50 17.40 -11.26 -11.26
C ILE A 50 17.55 -9.74 -11.37
N ASP A 51 18.74 -9.24 -11.69
CA ASP A 51 19.00 -7.80 -11.84
C ASP A 51 18.08 -7.17 -12.91
N VAL A 52 17.87 -7.84 -14.05
CA VAL A 52 16.95 -7.36 -15.10
C VAL A 52 15.51 -7.33 -14.59
N PHE A 53 15.06 -8.41 -13.95
CA PHE A 53 13.71 -8.51 -13.45
C PHE A 53 13.43 -7.40 -12.42
N GLU A 54 14.35 -7.17 -11.49
CA GLU A 54 14.23 -6.11 -10.49
C GLU A 54 14.15 -4.72 -11.14
N GLN A 55 14.99 -4.43 -12.14
CA GLN A 55 14.94 -3.15 -12.86
C GLN A 55 13.61 -2.95 -13.60
N VAL A 56 13.11 -3.98 -14.27
CA VAL A 56 11.81 -3.94 -14.97
C VAL A 56 10.68 -3.75 -13.98
N TYR A 57 10.71 -4.46 -12.85
CA TYR A 57 9.70 -4.35 -11.81
C TYR A 57 9.70 -2.96 -11.16
N ARG A 58 10.88 -2.38 -10.86
CA ARG A 58 11.00 -1.00 -10.37
C ARG A 58 10.43 0.00 -11.36
N LEU A 59 10.79 -0.12 -12.64
CA LEU A 59 10.25 0.74 -13.69
C LEU A 59 8.72 0.62 -13.74
N PHE A 60 8.19 -0.61 -13.70
CA PHE A 60 6.76 -0.87 -13.68
C PHE A 60 6.08 -0.19 -12.48
N MET A 61 6.64 -0.32 -11.27
CA MET A 61 6.10 0.31 -10.06
C MET A 61 6.15 1.83 -10.15
N HIS A 62 7.22 2.42 -10.68
CA HIS A 62 7.35 3.87 -10.86
C HIS A 62 6.33 4.45 -11.85
N ILE A 63 5.95 3.68 -12.89
CA ILE A 63 4.96 4.08 -13.89
C ILE A 63 3.57 3.49 -13.65
N SER A 64 3.36 2.81 -12.52
CA SER A 64 2.14 2.05 -12.23
C SER A 64 0.91 2.95 -12.20
N LEU A 65 1.02 4.12 -11.56
CA LEU A 65 -0.01 5.16 -11.56
C LEU A 65 0.25 6.24 -12.63
N PRO A 66 -0.79 6.71 -13.34
CA PRO A 66 -0.65 7.80 -14.29
C PRO A 66 -0.39 9.14 -13.57
N LYS A 67 0.59 9.92 -14.03
CA LYS A 67 0.88 11.28 -13.51
C LYS A 67 -0.33 12.23 -13.54
N SER A 68 -1.29 12.00 -14.43
CA SER A 68 -2.53 12.78 -14.47
C SER A 68 -3.37 12.67 -13.19
N LEU A 69 -3.12 11.65 -12.36
CA LEU A 69 -3.76 11.42 -11.08
C LEU A 69 -3.29 12.41 -10.00
N ASP A 70 -2.02 12.82 -10.03
CA ASP A 70 -1.38 13.63 -8.99
C ASP A 70 -2.18 14.90 -8.66
N LYS A 71 -2.77 15.55 -9.68
CA LYS A 71 -3.54 16.78 -9.52
C LYS A 71 -4.78 16.63 -8.65
N PHE A 72 -5.38 15.44 -8.59
CA PHE A 72 -6.59 15.17 -7.81
C PHE A 72 -6.30 14.88 -6.34
N TYR A 73 -5.06 14.50 -6.03
CA TYR A 73 -4.57 14.16 -4.68
C TYR A 73 -3.64 15.25 -4.11
N LYS A 74 -3.63 16.44 -4.73
CA LYS A 74 -2.94 17.60 -4.17
C LYS A 74 -3.53 17.96 -2.81
N GLY A 75 -2.70 17.98 -1.78
CA GLY A 75 -3.12 18.30 -0.42
C GLY A 75 -3.66 17.10 0.37
N SER A 76 -3.65 15.90 -0.22
CA SER A 76 -3.85 14.67 0.54
C SER A 76 -2.77 14.57 1.63
N THR A 77 -3.19 14.25 2.85
CA THR A 77 -2.29 14.04 3.99
C THR A 77 -2.58 12.67 4.59
N PRO A 78 -1.61 12.05 5.29
CA PRO A 78 -1.88 10.85 6.07
C PRO A 78 -3.11 11.04 6.96
N GLU A 79 -3.97 10.02 7.03
CA GLU A 79 -5.22 9.95 7.82
C GLU A 79 -6.39 10.82 7.41
N THR A 80 -6.20 11.81 6.54
CA THR A 80 -7.30 12.60 6.00
C THR A 80 -7.38 12.37 4.50
N PRO A 81 -8.18 11.39 4.02
CA PRO A 81 -8.39 11.15 2.61
C PRO A 81 -9.16 12.29 1.94
N GLY A 82 -8.50 13.44 1.77
CA GLY A 82 -9.00 14.53 0.94
C GLY A 82 -8.43 14.38 -0.45
N SER A 83 -9.27 13.97 -1.41
CA SER A 83 -8.91 14.07 -2.83
C SER A 83 -10.16 14.29 -3.66
N GLN A 84 -10.02 15.14 -4.67
CA GLN A 84 -11.11 15.41 -5.61
C GLN A 84 -11.58 14.10 -6.28
N TYR A 85 -10.68 13.15 -6.51
CA TYR A 85 -11.07 11.87 -7.13
C TYR A 85 -11.93 11.01 -6.20
N ILE A 86 -11.57 10.92 -4.92
CA ILE A 86 -12.34 10.16 -3.94
C ILE A 86 -13.71 10.81 -3.69
N ASP A 87 -13.78 12.13 -3.61
CA ASP A 87 -15.05 12.85 -3.46
C ASP A 87 -16.01 12.54 -4.61
N GLU A 88 -15.50 12.50 -5.84
CA GLU A 88 -16.28 12.17 -7.03
C GLU A 88 -16.66 10.68 -7.10
N MET A 89 -15.86 9.79 -6.49
CA MET A 89 -16.22 8.38 -6.32
C MET A 89 -17.35 8.19 -5.30
N PHE A 90 -17.32 8.88 -4.16
CA PHE A 90 -18.43 8.81 -3.19
C PHE A 90 -19.74 9.33 -3.77
N LYS A 91 -19.71 10.47 -4.49
CA LYS A 91 -20.87 10.99 -5.24
C LYS A 91 -21.44 10.00 -6.26
N MET A 92 -20.63 9.04 -6.72
CA MET A 92 -21.05 7.99 -7.66
C MET A 92 -21.63 6.77 -6.94
N ALA A 93 -21.05 6.40 -5.79
CA ALA A 93 -21.42 5.21 -5.04
C ALA A 93 -22.84 5.29 -4.50
N ASP A 94 -23.22 6.43 -3.91
CA ASP A 94 -24.54 6.64 -3.31
C ASP A 94 -25.69 6.37 -4.31
N PRO A 95 -25.75 7.02 -5.48
CA PRO A 95 -26.83 6.74 -6.44
C PRO A 95 -26.74 5.34 -7.05
N MET A 96 -25.56 4.71 -7.14
CA MET A 96 -25.46 3.32 -7.61
C MET A 96 -26.18 2.36 -6.66
N ILE A 97 -25.94 2.49 -5.35
CA ILE A 97 -26.62 1.69 -4.33
C ILE A 97 -28.10 2.05 -4.26
N GLY A 98 -28.42 3.34 -4.37
CA GLY A 98 -29.79 3.85 -4.40
C GLY A 98 -30.66 3.18 -5.46
N ILE A 99 -30.15 2.93 -6.68
CA ILE A 99 -30.88 2.18 -7.73
C ILE A 99 -31.38 0.83 -7.19
N THR A 100 -30.51 0.07 -6.54
CA THR A 100 -30.88 -1.26 -6.04
C THR A 100 -31.79 -1.21 -4.83
N THR A 101 -31.57 -0.26 -3.91
CA THR A 101 -32.43 -0.05 -2.74
C THR A 101 -33.86 0.31 -3.18
N ASP A 102 -34.01 1.29 -4.05
CA ASP A 102 -35.33 1.74 -4.52
C ASP A 102 -36.08 0.63 -5.27
N ILE A 103 -35.39 -0.18 -6.08
CA ILE A 103 -36.00 -1.32 -6.76
C ILE A 103 -36.52 -2.36 -5.76
N GLN A 104 -35.76 -2.63 -4.69
CA GLN A 104 -36.18 -3.56 -3.64
C GLN A 104 -37.42 -3.05 -2.89
N GLU A 105 -37.55 -1.74 -2.76
CA GLU A 105 -38.71 -1.06 -2.15
C GLU A 105 -39.89 -0.91 -3.12
N GLY A 106 -39.71 -1.23 -4.41
CA GLY A 106 -40.71 -1.04 -5.46
C GLY A 106 -40.83 0.40 -5.95
N ASP A 107 -39.92 1.29 -5.55
CA ASP A 107 -39.90 2.70 -5.93
C ASP A 107 -39.14 2.91 -7.25
N MET A 108 -39.80 2.59 -8.36
CA MET A 108 -39.20 2.76 -9.69
C MET A 108 -38.93 4.22 -10.05
N VAL A 109 -39.58 5.19 -9.40
CA VAL A 109 -39.40 6.62 -9.66
C VAL A 109 -38.05 7.06 -9.12
N ASN A 110 -37.77 6.76 -7.84
CA ASN A 110 -36.49 7.06 -7.24
C ASN A 110 -35.36 6.21 -7.83
N ALA A 111 -35.61 4.94 -8.18
CA ALA A 111 -34.63 4.10 -8.87
C ALA A 111 -34.15 4.74 -10.18
N THR A 112 -35.08 5.34 -10.93
CA THR A 112 -34.78 6.06 -12.18
C THR A 112 -34.03 7.37 -11.91
N ALA A 113 -34.38 8.09 -10.85
CA ALA A 113 -33.68 9.31 -10.45
C ALA A 113 -32.23 9.03 -10.05
N ASN A 114 -32.02 8.00 -9.22
CA ASN A 114 -30.70 7.50 -8.82
C ASN A 114 -29.90 7.02 -10.03
N PHE A 115 -30.51 6.30 -10.97
CA PHE A 115 -29.85 5.94 -12.22
C PHE A 115 -29.33 7.14 -13.02
N ASN A 116 -30.12 8.19 -13.14
CA ASN A 116 -29.70 9.38 -13.88
C ASN A 116 -28.51 10.09 -13.21
N GLN A 117 -28.53 10.18 -11.87
CA GLN A 117 -27.42 10.71 -11.09
C GLN A 117 -26.16 9.85 -11.25
N PHE A 118 -26.30 8.53 -11.06
CA PHE A 118 -25.23 7.56 -11.24
C PHE A 118 -24.63 7.64 -12.65
N LYS A 119 -25.44 7.64 -13.71
CA LYS A 119 -24.98 7.71 -15.09
C LYS A 119 -24.18 8.98 -15.36
N SER A 120 -24.69 10.13 -14.93
CA SER A 120 -24.00 11.41 -15.08
C SER A 120 -22.64 11.39 -14.39
N GLN A 121 -22.61 10.90 -13.15
CA GLN A 121 -21.41 10.85 -12.35
C GLN A 121 -20.40 9.81 -12.89
N TYR A 122 -20.84 8.63 -13.30
CA TYR A 122 -20.02 7.60 -13.94
C TYR A 122 -19.33 8.11 -15.21
N GLN A 123 -20.05 8.88 -16.03
CA GLN A 123 -19.49 9.52 -17.22
C GLN A 123 -18.50 10.64 -16.91
N LYS A 124 -18.66 11.34 -15.78
CA LYS A 124 -17.74 12.36 -15.31
C LYS A 124 -16.44 11.72 -14.82
N VAL A 125 -16.54 10.73 -13.93
CA VAL A 125 -15.39 10.07 -13.31
C VAL A 125 -14.58 9.27 -14.33
N SER A 126 -15.22 8.62 -15.30
CA SER A 126 -14.53 7.87 -16.37
C SER A 126 -13.58 8.71 -17.23
N LYS A 127 -13.73 10.04 -17.21
CA LYS A 127 -12.88 10.99 -17.94
C LYS A 127 -11.76 11.58 -17.09
N MET A 128 -11.81 11.43 -15.77
CA MET A 128 -10.83 12.06 -14.87
C MET A 128 -9.43 11.46 -15.06
N VAL A 129 -9.36 10.13 -15.24
CA VAL A 129 -8.10 9.40 -15.40
C VAL A 129 -8.13 8.60 -16.71
N PRO A 130 -7.67 9.16 -17.83
CA PRO A 130 -7.80 8.54 -19.16
C PRO A 130 -7.20 7.13 -19.27
N ARG A 131 -6.12 6.84 -18.53
CA ARG A 131 -5.49 5.51 -18.51
C ARG A 131 -6.43 4.43 -17.98
N TRP A 132 -7.41 4.79 -17.17
CA TRP A 132 -8.35 3.86 -16.54
C TRP A 132 -9.62 3.62 -17.36
N GLN A 133 -9.73 4.19 -18.57
CA GLN A 133 -10.91 4.04 -19.45
C GLN A 133 -11.36 2.59 -19.65
N GLY A 134 -10.43 1.63 -19.66
CA GLY A 134 -10.74 0.20 -19.80
C GLY A 134 -11.54 -0.42 -18.64
N TYR A 135 -11.67 0.26 -17.49
CA TYR A 135 -12.53 -0.16 -16.39
C TYR A 135 -13.96 0.38 -16.50
N TRP A 136 -14.21 1.32 -17.41
CA TRP A 136 -15.48 2.04 -17.53
C TRP A 136 -16.28 1.55 -18.72
N ASP A 137 -17.38 0.84 -18.47
CA ASP A 137 -18.29 0.35 -19.51
C ASP A 137 -19.53 1.26 -19.62
N ILE A 138 -19.43 2.29 -20.46
CA ILE A 138 -20.54 3.21 -20.73
C ILE A 138 -21.71 2.49 -21.42
N GLY A 139 -21.43 1.46 -22.23
CA GLY A 139 -22.45 0.67 -22.91
C GLY A 139 -23.34 -0.05 -21.91
N LEU A 140 -22.73 -0.67 -20.91
CA LEU A 140 -23.42 -1.37 -19.84
C LEU A 140 -24.25 -0.43 -18.96
N VAL A 141 -23.76 0.78 -18.66
CA VAL A 141 -24.56 1.80 -17.96
C VAL A 141 -25.77 2.25 -18.81
N ASN A 142 -25.63 2.34 -20.12
CA ASN A 142 -26.78 2.61 -20.99
C ASN A 142 -27.78 1.45 -21.00
N GLN A 143 -27.31 0.20 -20.98
CA GLN A 143 -28.16 -0.99 -20.90
C GLN A 143 -28.98 -1.00 -19.60
N LEU A 144 -28.35 -0.72 -18.45
CA LEU A 144 -29.01 -0.58 -17.16
C LEU A 144 -30.21 0.39 -17.24
N GLY A 145 -30.04 1.53 -17.91
CA GLY A 145 -31.11 2.50 -18.11
C GLY A 145 -32.27 1.97 -18.96
N ASN A 146 -31.98 1.16 -19.97
CA ASN A 146 -33.01 0.52 -20.79
C ASN A 146 -33.77 -0.53 -19.99
N ASP A 147 -33.09 -1.33 -19.18
CA ASP A 147 -33.70 -2.37 -18.35
C ASP A 147 -34.56 -1.77 -17.23
N LEU A 148 -34.12 -0.65 -16.64
CA LEU A 148 -34.93 0.17 -15.73
C LEU A 148 -36.21 0.69 -16.39
N LYS A 149 -36.09 1.26 -17.59
CA LYS A 149 -37.23 1.77 -18.37
C LYS A 149 -38.24 0.67 -18.69
N ASN A 150 -37.75 -0.53 -19.00
CA ASN A 150 -38.57 -1.71 -19.29
C ASN A 150 -39.10 -2.41 -18.03
N LYS A 151 -38.76 -1.90 -16.82
CA LYS A 151 -39.09 -2.52 -15.53
C LYS A 151 -38.62 -3.97 -15.42
N ASN A 152 -37.53 -4.31 -16.12
CA ASN A 152 -36.94 -5.65 -16.11
C ASN A 152 -36.02 -5.80 -14.90
N VAL A 153 -36.62 -5.94 -13.72
CA VAL A 153 -35.90 -6.01 -12.44
C VAL A 153 -34.77 -7.06 -12.44
N PRO A 154 -34.96 -8.30 -12.92
CA PRO A 154 -33.86 -9.27 -13.01
C PRO A 154 -32.68 -8.78 -13.85
N ALA A 155 -32.93 -8.14 -14.99
CA ALA A 155 -31.85 -7.62 -15.85
C ALA A 155 -31.13 -6.43 -15.21
N VAL A 156 -31.86 -5.55 -14.50
CA VAL A 156 -31.25 -4.45 -13.74
C VAL A 156 -30.23 -4.96 -12.73
N PHE A 157 -30.57 -5.97 -11.92
CA PHE A 157 -29.61 -6.55 -10.97
C PHE A 157 -28.40 -7.20 -11.66
N GLN A 158 -28.60 -7.86 -12.81
CA GLN A 158 -27.50 -8.41 -13.58
C GLN A 158 -26.55 -7.33 -14.11
N ASP A 159 -27.09 -6.22 -14.59
CA ASP A 159 -26.31 -5.10 -15.10
C ASP A 159 -25.56 -4.38 -14.00
N VAL A 160 -26.20 -4.10 -12.86
CA VAL A 160 -25.53 -3.56 -11.67
C VAL A 160 -24.38 -4.48 -11.24
N GLY A 161 -24.59 -5.80 -11.22
CA GLY A 161 -23.54 -6.77 -10.90
C GLY A 161 -22.36 -6.74 -11.87
N LYS A 162 -22.61 -6.60 -13.17
CA LYS A 162 -21.55 -6.45 -14.19
C LYS A 162 -20.79 -5.13 -14.03
N ILE A 163 -21.48 -4.02 -13.75
CA ILE A 163 -20.85 -2.71 -13.49
C ILE A 163 -19.97 -2.82 -12.24
N GLY A 164 -20.50 -3.42 -11.17
CA GLY A 164 -19.78 -3.66 -9.92
C GLY A 164 -18.49 -4.46 -10.12
N LYS A 165 -18.45 -5.43 -11.04
CA LYS A 165 -17.21 -6.14 -11.38
C LYS A 165 -16.14 -5.21 -11.97
N GLY A 166 -16.53 -4.24 -12.79
CA GLY A 166 -15.63 -3.20 -13.31
C GLY A 166 -15.06 -2.33 -12.18
N CYS A 167 -15.92 -1.87 -11.28
CA CYS A 167 -15.53 -1.12 -10.08
C CYS A 167 -14.55 -1.91 -9.21
N SER A 168 -14.90 -3.16 -8.87
CA SER A 168 -14.05 -4.04 -8.05
C SER A 168 -12.69 -4.31 -8.69
N LYS A 169 -12.63 -4.50 -10.02
CA LYS A 169 -11.37 -4.71 -10.74
C LYS A 169 -10.47 -3.47 -10.69
N CYS A 170 -11.04 -2.29 -10.92
CA CYS A 170 -10.29 -1.04 -10.79
C CYS A 170 -9.78 -0.83 -9.36
N HIS A 171 -10.62 -1.08 -8.35
CA HIS A 171 -10.23 -0.96 -6.95
C HIS A 171 -9.13 -1.95 -6.59
N ALA A 172 -9.24 -3.21 -6.99
CA ALA A 172 -8.21 -4.22 -6.71
C ALA A 172 -6.86 -3.88 -7.35
N ASN A 173 -6.87 -3.35 -8.58
CA ASN A 173 -5.65 -3.09 -9.34
C ASN A 173 -4.95 -1.78 -8.93
N GLU A 174 -5.72 -0.71 -8.71
CA GLU A 174 -5.15 0.64 -8.62
C GLU A 174 -5.17 1.19 -7.18
N MET A 175 -6.19 0.83 -6.38
CA MET A 175 -6.41 1.43 -5.06
C MET A 175 -5.24 1.22 -4.09
N PRO A 176 -4.61 0.02 -3.98
CA PRO A 176 -3.47 -0.17 -3.09
C PRO A 176 -2.34 0.81 -3.39
N GLN A 177 -1.96 0.94 -4.66
CA GLN A 177 -0.89 1.84 -5.11
C GLN A 177 -1.26 3.31 -4.85
N VAL A 178 -2.52 3.70 -5.11
CA VAL A 178 -3.01 5.05 -4.79
C VAL A 178 -2.87 5.34 -3.30
N TRP A 179 -3.20 4.38 -2.45
CA TRP A 179 -3.12 4.55 -1.01
C TRP A 179 -1.68 4.66 -0.52
N ALA A 180 -0.77 3.79 -0.99
CA ALA A 180 0.65 3.92 -0.66
C ALA A 180 1.25 5.24 -1.15
N LYS A 181 0.94 5.66 -2.38
CA LYS A 181 1.52 6.90 -2.92
C LYS A 181 1.03 8.14 -2.19
N TYR A 182 -0.28 8.32 -2.04
CA TYR A 182 -0.86 9.60 -1.61
C TYR A 182 -1.29 9.68 -0.14
N TYR A 183 -1.51 8.54 0.52
CA TYR A 183 -2.01 8.51 1.91
C TYR A 183 -1.04 7.90 2.90
N TRP A 184 -0.01 7.19 2.43
CA TRP A 184 1.05 6.70 3.28
C TRP A 184 2.15 7.75 3.43
N LYS A 185 2.52 8.06 4.69
CA LYS A 185 3.66 8.93 4.97
C LYS A 185 4.95 8.15 4.72
N ASP A 186 5.91 8.77 4.06
CA ASP A 186 7.22 8.17 3.88
C ASP A 186 7.96 8.09 5.24
N PHE A 187 8.38 6.89 5.62
CA PHE A 187 9.13 6.64 6.86
C PHE A 187 10.47 7.38 6.91
N ASP A 188 11.05 7.74 5.77
CA ASP A 188 12.25 8.57 5.73
C ASP A 188 11.99 10.01 6.19
N THR A 189 10.72 10.43 6.21
CA THR A 189 10.29 11.76 6.69
C THR A 189 9.75 11.74 8.13
N VAL A 190 9.70 10.56 8.76
CA VAL A 190 9.28 10.40 10.15
C VAL A 190 10.53 10.34 11.00
N ASN A 191 10.63 11.24 11.99
CA ASN A 191 11.84 11.35 12.79
C ASN A 191 11.66 10.65 14.14
N VAL A 192 12.67 9.89 14.54
CA VAL A 192 12.77 9.29 15.86
C VAL A 192 13.94 9.95 16.59
N SER A 193 13.71 10.40 17.82
CA SER A 193 14.79 10.92 18.67
C SER A 193 15.70 9.78 19.11
N THR A 194 17.00 9.93 18.92
CA THR A 194 18.02 8.94 19.30
C THR A 194 19.21 9.60 20.01
N PRO A 195 20.13 8.85 20.63
CA PRO A 195 21.34 9.40 21.24
C PRO A 195 22.24 10.20 20.28
N GLU A 196 22.22 9.88 18.98
CA GLU A 196 22.98 10.57 17.93
C GLU A 196 22.23 11.78 17.33
N GLY A 197 21.02 12.06 17.81
CA GLY A 197 20.11 13.06 17.26
C GLY A 197 18.89 12.44 16.59
N ASN A 198 18.17 13.25 15.81
CA ASN A 198 16.99 12.76 15.09
C ASN A 198 17.43 11.95 13.87
N LEU A 199 16.97 10.70 13.80
CA LEU A 199 17.16 9.82 12.65
C LEU A 199 15.81 9.53 11.98
N SER A 200 15.84 9.10 10.73
CA SER A 200 14.66 8.54 10.06
C SER A 200 14.12 7.34 10.85
N PHE A 201 12.84 7.04 10.69
CA PHE A 201 12.21 5.88 11.33
C PHE A 201 12.94 4.58 10.97
N THR A 202 13.31 4.41 9.70
CA THR A 202 14.04 3.25 9.18
C THR A 202 15.44 3.11 9.80
N ASP A 203 16.19 4.21 9.88
CA ASP A 203 17.54 4.19 10.47
C ASP A 203 17.49 3.94 11.97
N ALA A 204 16.57 4.60 12.69
CA ALA A 204 16.40 4.40 14.12
C ALA A 204 15.96 2.98 14.47
N MET A 205 15.13 2.36 13.60
CA MET A 205 14.66 0.99 13.77
C MET A 205 15.85 0.04 13.72
N THR A 206 16.67 0.16 12.68
CA THR A 206 17.81 -0.72 12.44
C THR A 206 18.92 -0.50 13.47
N LYS A 207 19.25 0.76 13.77
CA LYS A 207 20.40 1.08 14.64
C LYS A 207 20.12 0.90 16.12
N TYR A 208 18.89 1.14 16.58
CA TYR A 208 18.59 1.20 18.01
C TYR A 208 17.51 0.21 18.44
N LEU A 209 16.35 0.18 17.77
CA LEU A 209 15.24 -0.65 18.26
C LEU A 209 15.54 -2.14 18.10
N ASP A 210 15.96 -2.55 16.89
CA ASP A 210 16.36 -3.94 16.62
C ASP A 210 17.63 -4.32 17.38
N ALA A 211 18.63 -3.44 17.42
CA ALA A 211 19.85 -3.67 18.19
C ALA A 211 19.58 -3.90 19.68
N GLY A 212 18.68 -3.12 20.29
CA GLY A 212 18.22 -3.32 21.66
C GLY A 212 17.48 -4.65 21.83
N TYR A 213 16.46 -4.90 21.00
CA TYR A 213 15.64 -6.11 21.07
C TYR A 213 16.46 -7.40 20.87
N SER A 214 17.21 -7.47 19.78
CA SER A 214 18.05 -8.62 19.41
C SER A 214 19.22 -8.80 20.39
N GLY A 215 19.77 -7.70 20.91
CA GLY A 215 20.81 -7.69 21.93
C GLY A 215 20.38 -8.36 23.24
N ILE A 216 19.14 -8.15 23.69
CA ILE A 216 18.61 -8.83 24.90
C ILE A 216 18.73 -10.35 24.75
N GLY A 217 18.21 -10.90 23.66
CA GLY A 217 18.21 -12.34 23.43
C GLY A 217 19.62 -12.91 23.27
N SER A 218 20.52 -12.21 22.55
CA SER A 218 21.92 -12.66 22.41
C SER A 218 22.62 -12.70 23.77
N ASN A 219 22.51 -11.62 24.54
CA ASN A 219 23.17 -11.51 25.84
C ASN A 219 22.60 -12.49 26.87
N ILE A 220 21.29 -12.78 26.83
CA ILE A 220 20.68 -13.84 27.66
C ILE A 220 21.27 -15.21 27.31
N ARG A 221 21.33 -15.58 26.02
CA ARG A 221 21.88 -16.87 25.59
C ARG A 221 23.36 -17.05 25.97
N GLU A 222 24.10 -15.95 26.00
CA GLU A 222 25.52 -15.93 26.37
C GLU A 222 25.75 -15.82 27.89
N GLY A 223 24.69 -15.69 28.70
CA GLY A 223 24.79 -15.50 30.15
C GLY A 223 25.33 -14.12 30.57
N LYS A 224 25.39 -13.16 29.65
CA LYS A 224 25.91 -11.79 29.86
C LYS A 224 24.82 -10.89 30.44
N GLN A 225 24.47 -11.11 31.71
CA GLN A 225 23.36 -10.39 32.36
C GLN A 225 23.53 -8.86 32.31
N LYS A 226 24.72 -8.32 32.57
CA LYS A 226 24.95 -6.86 32.52
C LYS A 226 24.69 -6.28 31.12
N ASP A 227 25.11 -6.98 30.08
CA ASP A 227 24.90 -6.53 28.71
C ASP A 227 23.42 -6.68 28.29
N ALA A 228 22.73 -7.71 28.79
CA ALA A 228 21.28 -7.85 28.62
C ALA A 228 20.50 -6.69 29.28
N ILE A 229 20.96 -6.19 30.44
CA ILE A 229 20.38 -4.99 31.07
C ILE A 229 20.56 -3.78 30.14
N ASN A 230 21.76 -3.56 29.62
CA ASN A 230 22.02 -2.43 28.70
C ASN A 230 21.15 -2.52 27.44
N SER A 231 21.02 -3.70 26.84
CA SER A 231 20.14 -3.92 25.68
C SER A 231 18.67 -3.70 26.01
N SER A 232 18.22 -4.12 27.20
CA SER A 232 16.85 -3.90 27.68
C SER A 232 16.55 -2.42 27.89
N ASP A 233 17.49 -1.67 28.46
CA ASP A 233 17.35 -0.23 28.66
C ASP A 233 17.31 0.52 27.33
N LEU A 234 18.19 0.16 26.39
CA LEU A 234 18.18 0.69 25.03
C LEU A 234 16.84 0.41 24.32
N PHE A 235 16.35 -0.83 24.39
CA PHE A 235 15.08 -1.21 23.78
C PHE A 235 13.92 -0.40 24.36
N ASN A 236 13.83 -0.31 25.69
CA ASN A 236 12.77 0.40 26.38
C ASN A 236 12.76 1.90 26.02
N SER A 237 13.91 2.58 26.11
CA SER A 237 13.99 4.00 25.77
C SER A 237 13.66 4.26 24.30
N THR A 238 14.16 3.40 23.41
CA THR A 238 13.92 3.54 21.97
C THR A 238 12.44 3.31 21.64
N LEU A 239 11.80 2.29 22.24
CA LEU A 239 10.38 2.02 22.01
C LEU A 239 9.48 3.20 22.41
N LEU A 240 9.82 3.92 23.50
CA LEU A 240 9.12 5.14 23.88
C LEU A 240 9.30 6.27 22.85
N ASN A 241 10.50 6.39 22.26
CA ASN A 241 10.73 7.36 21.19
C ASN A 241 9.95 7.00 19.92
N PHE A 242 9.83 5.71 19.59
CA PHE A 242 8.95 5.23 18.52
C PHE A 242 7.48 5.53 18.79
N LYS A 243 7.01 5.33 20.03
CA LYS A 243 5.64 5.73 20.46
C LYS A 243 5.38 7.21 20.19
N GLN A 244 6.36 8.08 20.43
CA GLN A 244 6.23 9.50 20.13
C GLN A 244 6.23 9.77 18.62
N ALA A 245 7.12 9.11 17.86
CA ALA A 245 7.21 9.25 16.41
C ALA A 245 5.92 8.80 15.68
N CYS A 246 5.14 7.89 16.27
CA CYS A 246 3.81 7.55 15.74
C CYS A 246 2.92 8.80 15.52
N ASN A 247 3.09 9.87 16.30
CA ASN A 247 2.28 11.10 16.18
C ASN A 247 2.56 11.91 14.89
N ASP A 248 3.68 11.61 14.22
CA ASP A 248 4.03 12.23 12.93
C ASP A 248 3.13 11.74 11.80
N CYS A 249 2.61 10.52 11.93
CA CYS A 249 1.66 9.90 11.01
C CYS A 249 0.23 9.92 11.59
N HIS A 250 0.10 9.72 12.90
CA HIS A 250 -1.16 9.48 13.58
C HIS A 250 -1.63 10.67 14.43
N LYS A 251 -2.79 11.24 14.10
CA LYS A 251 -3.42 12.35 14.82
C LYS A 251 -4.46 11.90 15.84
N THR A 252 -4.84 10.63 15.81
CA THR A 252 -5.72 10.02 16.81
C THR A 252 -4.98 8.99 17.67
N PRO A 253 -5.41 8.75 18.93
CA PRO A 253 -4.77 7.78 19.82
C PRO A 253 -4.65 6.38 19.20
N ARG A 254 -3.56 5.67 19.51
CA ARG A 254 -3.30 4.30 19.06
C ARG A 254 -3.27 3.36 20.26
N TYR A 255 -4.17 2.39 20.28
CA TYR A 255 -4.40 1.55 21.46
C TYR A 255 -3.65 0.20 21.44
N TYR A 256 -2.92 -0.13 20.37
CA TYR A 256 -2.55 -1.55 20.12
C TYR A 256 -1.06 -1.89 20.03
N TYR A 257 -0.17 -0.96 19.68
CA TYR A 257 1.24 -1.31 19.37
C TYR A 257 2.23 -0.93 20.48
N VAL A 258 1.96 0.16 21.19
CA VAL A 258 2.79 0.72 22.28
C VAL A 258 1.90 1.17 23.44
N SER A 259 0.95 0.30 23.78
CA SER A 259 -0.02 0.46 24.85
C SER A 259 0.60 0.22 26.22
N ASP A 260 -0.15 0.54 27.27
CA ASP A 260 0.37 0.49 28.64
C ASP A 260 0.65 -0.95 29.11
N ASP A 261 -0.13 -1.93 28.65
CA ASP A 261 0.10 -3.35 28.90
C ASP A 261 1.40 -3.85 28.23
N VAL A 262 1.67 -3.39 27.01
CA VAL A 262 2.93 -3.66 26.31
C VAL A 262 4.11 -3.07 27.08
N LEU A 263 4.02 -1.81 27.50
CA LEU A 263 5.09 -1.14 28.26
C LEU A 263 5.29 -1.77 29.65
N ALA A 264 4.23 -2.30 30.26
CA ALA A 264 4.33 -3.08 31.50
C ALA A 264 5.13 -4.38 31.28
N ASN A 265 4.90 -5.09 30.17
CA ASN A 265 5.68 -6.28 29.81
C ASN A 265 7.15 -5.93 29.52
N VAL A 266 7.44 -4.82 28.85
CA VAL A 266 8.82 -4.34 28.66
C VAL A 266 9.50 -4.05 30.00
N THR A 267 8.78 -3.43 30.93
CA THR A 267 9.28 -3.14 32.28
C THR A 267 9.52 -4.41 33.08
N LEU A 268 8.61 -5.39 33.01
CA LEU A 268 8.74 -6.69 33.66
C LEU A 268 9.94 -7.45 33.13
N MET A 269 10.11 -7.51 31.80
CA MET A 269 11.29 -8.11 31.16
C MET A 269 12.59 -7.50 31.72
N GLY A 270 12.70 -6.17 31.75
CA GLY A 270 13.88 -5.50 32.30
C GLY A 270 14.09 -5.77 33.81
N THR A 271 13.01 -5.98 34.56
CA THR A 271 13.08 -6.35 35.99
C THR A 271 13.61 -7.77 36.17
N ASP A 272 13.13 -8.71 35.36
CA ASP A 272 13.55 -10.12 35.41
C ASP A 272 15.02 -10.28 35.00
N ILE A 273 15.49 -9.53 34.00
CA ILE A 273 16.91 -9.51 33.62
C ILE A 273 17.76 -9.04 34.81
N ARG A 274 17.37 -7.96 35.50
CA ARG A 274 18.10 -7.46 36.68
C ARG A 274 18.09 -8.43 37.85
N ALA A 275 17.01 -9.18 38.03
CA ALA A 275 16.89 -10.21 39.05
C ALA A 275 17.62 -11.53 38.69
N GLY A 276 18.23 -11.63 37.51
CA GLY A 276 18.90 -12.85 37.04
C GLY A 276 17.94 -13.93 36.53
N LYS A 277 16.65 -13.62 36.37
CA LYS A 277 15.62 -14.52 35.85
C LYS A 277 15.62 -14.53 34.31
N LEU A 278 16.76 -14.87 33.71
CA LEU A 278 16.97 -14.70 32.28
C LEU A 278 16.02 -15.52 31.40
N ALA A 279 15.63 -16.71 31.85
CA ALA A 279 14.65 -17.54 31.14
C ALA A 279 13.24 -16.94 31.13
N ASP A 280 12.86 -16.23 32.19
CA ASP A 280 11.55 -15.56 32.28
C ASP A 280 11.55 -14.32 31.38
N ALA A 281 12.63 -13.54 31.42
CA ALA A 281 12.83 -12.39 30.54
C ALA A 281 12.82 -12.78 29.05
N GLU A 282 13.45 -13.90 28.68
CA GLU A 282 13.46 -14.37 27.28
C GLU A 282 12.05 -14.71 26.78
N ARG A 283 11.22 -15.37 27.61
CA ARG A 283 9.82 -15.64 27.25
C ARG A 283 9.04 -14.36 27.02
N ILE A 284 9.24 -13.35 27.87
CA ILE A 284 8.59 -12.04 27.68
C ILE A 284 9.11 -11.37 26.40
N ARG A 285 10.41 -11.44 26.11
CA ARG A 285 10.99 -10.90 24.87
C ARG A 285 10.35 -11.51 23.64
N GLU A 286 10.25 -12.84 23.59
CA GLU A 286 9.60 -13.56 22.48
C GLU A 286 8.14 -13.14 22.30
N GLN A 287 7.41 -13.01 23.41
CA GLN A 287 6.03 -12.51 23.39
C GLN A 287 5.96 -11.08 22.84
N LEU A 288 6.83 -10.17 23.28
CA LEU A 288 6.90 -8.79 22.77
C LEU A 288 7.17 -8.74 21.26
N GLY A 289 8.00 -9.65 20.73
CA GLY A 289 8.22 -9.77 19.30
C GLY A 289 6.93 -10.09 18.53
N ALA A 290 6.13 -11.02 19.05
CA ALA A 290 4.84 -11.35 18.47
C ALA A 290 3.79 -10.23 18.66
N ASP A 291 3.79 -9.59 19.83
CA ASP A 291 2.78 -8.63 20.21
C ASP A 291 2.98 -7.23 19.62
N ILE A 292 4.23 -6.84 19.36
CA ILE A 292 4.59 -5.52 18.84
C ILE A 292 5.15 -5.64 17.42
N CYS A 293 6.30 -6.32 17.27
CA CYS A 293 7.09 -6.23 16.05
C CYS A 293 6.33 -6.78 14.85
N ILE A 294 5.74 -7.99 14.99
CA ILE A 294 4.94 -8.60 13.92
C ILE A 294 3.73 -7.73 13.56
N LYS A 295 2.99 -7.24 14.56
CA LYS A 295 1.78 -6.44 14.30
C LYS A 295 2.14 -5.11 13.61
N CYS A 296 3.19 -4.43 14.07
CA CYS A 296 3.70 -3.22 13.42
C CYS A 296 4.11 -3.49 11.96
N HIS A 297 4.88 -4.56 11.72
CA HIS A 297 5.37 -4.91 10.39
C HIS A 297 4.23 -5.26 9.43
N ILE A 298 3.26 -6.05 9.85
CA ILE A 298 2.11 -6.43 9.00
C ILE A 298 1.35 -5.21 8.50
N VAL A 299 1.17 -4.19 9.35
CA VAL A 299 0.39 -3.01 8.98
C VAL A 299 1.23 -2.01 8.19
N HIS A 300 2.49 -1.80 8.56
CA HIS A 300 3.26 -0.68 8.03
C HIS A 300 4.19 -1.05 6.87
N MET A 301 4.84 -2.21 6.91
CA MET A 301 5.85 -2.55 5.91
C MET A 301 5.28 -2.73 4.51
N PRO A 302 4.14 -3.40 4.27
CA PRO A 302 3.63 -3.55 2.91
C PRO A 302 3.34 -2.21 2.22
N ALA A 303 2.80 -1.24 2.96
CA ALA A 303 2.49 0.08 2.43
C ALA A 303 3.75 0.92 2.20
N GLN A 304 4.70 0.91 3.14
CA GLN A 304 5.99 1.60 2.98
C GLN A 304 6.81 1.01 1.83
N ASP A 305 6.93 -0.32 1.75
CA ASP A 305 7.67 -1.01 0.68
C ASP A 305 7.06 -0.71 -0.70
N MET A 306 5.73 -0.71 -0.80
CA MET A 306 5.05 -0.30 -2.02
C MET A 306 5.36 1.16 -2.37
N LYS A 307 5.33 2.08 -1.40
CA LYS A 307 5.67 3.49 -1.62
C LYS A 307 7.12 3.65 -2.09
N ASP A 308 8.07 3.00 -1.41
CA ASP A 308 9.48 3.00 -1.77
C ASP A 308 9.70 2.54 -3.20
N LYS A 309 9.10 1.41 -3.60
CA LYS A 309 9.20 0.89 -4.97
C LYS A 309 8.58 1.82 -6.03
N MET A 310 7.65 2.68 -5.63
CA MET A 310 7.02 3.65 -6.54
C MET A 310 7.81 4.95 -6.64
N GLU A 311 8.53 5.35 -5.59
CA GLU A 311 9.14 6.67 -5.48
C GLU A 311 10.68 6.68 -5.52
N LYS A 312 11.34 5.55 -5.23
CA LYS A 312 12.81 5.38 -5.14
C LYS A 312 13.34 4.40 -6.19
#